data_AF-A0A7L0W9D7-F1
#
_entry.id   AF-A0A7L0W9D7-F1
#
_cell.length_a   1.000
_cell.length_b   1.000
_cell.length_c   1.000
_cell.angle_alpha   90.00
_cell.angle_beta   90.00
_cell.angle_gamma   90.00
#
_symmetry.space_group_name_H-M   'P 1'
#
loop_
_entity.id
_entity.type
_entity.pdbx_description
1 polymer ?
#
loop_
_entity_poly.entity_id
_entity_poly.type
_entity_poly.pdbx_seq_one_letter_code
_entity_poly.pdbx_strand_id
1 'polypeptide(L)'
;QVASFQGVAVRSLSTSAPAEHPEHGRLVYKGNLAKAVLGVKFFSYSTSIFNLFMAPYIMLKTGIGFDSLLVQAAFYGLIGFFTFVTPVTLHILTKGYVVRLYYKEEMDTYTAITYSAILAEKATVFHQKDVKIPDITKMFTTFYAKTKSMLVNPTLFPDPQDYNRLMGYDKSLFFNFEEEKEGGESK
;
A
#
# COMPACT_ATOMS: atom_id res chain seq x y z
N GLN A 1 -14.86 -10.38 53.59
CA GLN A 1 -14.86 -10.97 52.23
C GLN A 1 -14.26 -9.94 51.29
N VAL A 2 -13.08 -10.19 50.73
CA VAL A 2 -12.34 -9.22 49.91
C VAL A 2 -12.32 -9.78 48.48
N ALA A 3 -12.98 -9.08 47.56
CA ALA A 3 -13.07 -9.50 46.16
C ALA A 3 -11.73 -9.24 45.45
N SER A 4 -11.09 -10.33 45.04
CA SER A 4 -9.87 -10.34 44.22
C SER A 4 -10.22 -10.00 42.78
N PHE A 5 -9.80 -8.81 42.32
CA PHE A 5 -9.85 -8.44 40.89
C PHE A 5 -8.71 -9.14 40.15
N GLN A 6 -9.04 -10.14 39.32
CA GLN A 6 -8.10 -10.75 38.39
C GLN A 6 -7.72 -9.74 37.31
N GLY A 7 -6.41 -9.49 37.19
CA GLY A 7 -5.82 -8.66 36.16
C GLY A 7 -6.20 -9.19 34.76
N VAL A 8 -6.83 -8.32 33.98
CA VAL A 8 -7.07 -8.53 32.55
C VAL A 8 -5.71 -8.64 31.88
N ALA A 9 -5.36 -9.84 31.45
CA ALA A 9 -4.19 -10.09 30.63
C ALA A 9 -4.30 -9.27 29.35
N VAL A 10 -3.47 -8.24 29.24
CA VAL A 10 -3.24 -7.50 28.00
C VAL A 10 -2.69 -8.51 27.00
N ARG A 11 -3.57 -9.00 26.11
CA ARG A 11 -3.16 -9.82 24.96
C ARG A 11 -2.26 -8.96 24.10
N SER A 12 -0.96 -9.13 24.27
CA SER A 12 0.06 -8.64 23.36
C SER A 12 -0.33 -9.05 21.94
N LEU A 13 -0.66 -8.08 21.10
CA LEU A 13 -0.81 -8.25 19.66
C LEU A 13 0.57 -8.56 19.10
N SER A 14 0.98 -9.83 19.23
CA SER A 14 2.14 -10.38 18.57
C SER A 14 1.99 -10.12 17.08
N THR A 15 2.72 -9.13 16.59
CA THR A 15 2.88 -8.91 15.16
C THR A 15 3.67 -10.11 14.68
N SER A 16 2.98 -11.12 14.14
CA SER A 16 3.64 -12.24 13.50
C SER A 16 4.59 -11.68 12.45
N ALA A 17 5.88 -12.00 12.58
CA ALA A 17 6.82 -11.78 11.50
C ALA A 17 6.19 -12.38 10.24
N PRO A 18 6.05 -11.62 9.15
CA PRO A 18 5.43 -12.17 7.95
C PRO A 18 6.27 -13.38 7.54
N ALA A 19 5.61 -14.53 7.37
CA ALA A 19 6.25 -15.76 6.96
C ALA A 19 7.15 -15.44 5.76
N GLU A 20 8.46 -15.57 5.95
CA GLU A 20 9.35 -15.64 4.81
C GLU A 20 8.96 -16.91 4.09
N HIS A 21 8.52 -16.77 2.84
CA HIS A 21 8.10 -17.87 1.99
C HIS A 21 9.31 -18.27 1.15
N PRO A 22 10.23 -19.13 1.64
CA PRO A 22 11.44 -19.52 0.91
C PRO A 22 11.10 -20.17 -0.44
N GLU A 23 9.89 -20.72 -0.58
CA GLU A 23 9.36 -21.27 -1.82
C GLU A 23 9.22 -20.24 -2.96
N HIS A 24 9.20 -18.93 -2.65
CA HIS A 24 9.04 -17.85 -3.64
C HIS A 24 10.37 -17.29 -4.16
N GLY A 25 11.52 -17.71 -3.61
CA GLY A 25 12.86 -17.26 -4.01
C GLY A 25 13.44 -16.17 -3.11
N ARG A 26 14.40 -15.40 -3.64
CA ARG A 26 15.10 -14.33 -2.92
C ARG A 26 14.17 -13.12 -2.73
N LEU A 27 14.04 -12.63 -1.50
CA LEU A 27 13.31 -11.39 -1.24
C LEU A 27 14.10 -10.19 -1.79
N VAL A 28 13.56 -9.53 -2.80
CA VAL A 28 14.21 -8.39 -3.48
C VAL A 28 13.62 -7.03 -3.08
N TYR A 29 12.42 -7.01 -2.49
CA TYR A 29 11.81 -5.77 -2.01
C TYR A 29 10.80 -6.03 -0.88
N LYS A 30 10.77 -5.10 0.08
CA LYS A 30 9.86 -5.11 1.22
C LYS A 30 9.22 -3.73 1.42
N GLY A 31 7.93 -3.65 1.14
CA GLY A 31 7.12 -2.45 1.31
C GLY A 31 6.71 -2.20 2.77
N ASN A 32 6.59 -0.93 3.15
CA ASN A 32 6.17 -0.49 4.48
C ASN A 32 4.67 -0.15 4.59
N LEU A 33 3.93 -0.15 3.47
CA LEU A 33 2.54 0.34 3.43
C LEU A 33 1.57 -0.47 4.28
N ALA A 34 1.88 -1.73 4.58
CA ALA A 34 1.06 -2.55 5.49
C ALA A 34 0.82 -1.84 6.84
N LYS A 35 1.85 -1.20 7.39
CA LYS A 35 1.75 -0.44 8.64
C LYS A 35 1.00 0.89 8.44
N ALA A 36 1.23 1.56 7.31
CA ALA A 36 0.56 2.82 7.00
C ALA A 36 -0.96 2.63 6.82
N VAL A 37 -1.38 1.58 6.09
CA VAL A 37 -2.78 1.21 5.87
C VAL A 37 -3.50 0.92 7.19
N LEU A 38 -2.82 0.21 8.09
CA LEU A 38 -3.33 -0.06 9.43
C LEU A 38 -3.45 1.23 10.25
N GLY A 39 -2.43 2.09 10.22
CA GLY A 39 -2.42 3.38 10.92
C GLY A 39 -3.53 4.32 10.47
N VAL A 40 -3.76 4.43 9.16
CA VAL A 40 -4.85 5.26 8.59
C VAL A 40 -6.22 4.72 9.02
N LYS A 41 -6.41 3.39 9.02
CA LYS A 41 -7.65 2.79 9.53
C LYS A 41 -7.88 3.12 11.00
N PHE A 42 -6.87 2.89 11.85
CA PHE A 42 -6.98 3.20 13.29
C PHE A 42 -7.25 4.68 13.54
N PHE A 43 -6.54 5.56 12.85
CA PHE A 43 -6.74 7.00 12.96
C PHE A 43 -8.16 7.40 12.55
N SER A 44 -8.64 6.97 11.39
CA SER A 44 -10.00 7.27 10.93
C SER A 44 -11.08 6.71 11.84
N TYR A 45 -10.92 5.48 12.36
CA TYR A 45 -11.85 4.91 13.32
C TYR A 45 -11.83 5.67 14.65
N SER A 46 -10.64 6.04 15.16
CA SER A 46 -10.51 6.80 16.41
C SER A 46 -11.16 8.18 16.31
N THR A 47 -10.96 8.90 15.21
CA THR A 47 -11.55 10.22 14.97
C THR A 47 -13.07 10.12 14.78
N SER A 48 -13.56 9.08 14.10
CA SER A 48 -15.00 8.83 13.95
C SER A 48 -15.66 8.52 15.30
N ILE A 49 -15.05 7.65 16.11
CA ILE A 49 -15.52 7.31 17.46
C ILE A 49 -15.51 8.55 18.35
N PHE A 50 -14.41 9.31 18.34
CA PHE A 50 -14.27 10.54 19.10
C PHE A 50 -15.35 11.57 18.71
N ASN A 51 -15.59 11.80 17.41
CA ASN A 51 -16.65 12.68 16.94
C ASN A 51 -18.05 12.18 17.36
N LEU A 52 -18.29 10.87 17.29
CA LEU A 52 -19.57 10.27 17.68
C LEU A 52 -19.85 10.40 19.18
N PHE A 53 -18.84 10.33 20.04
CA PHE A 53 -18.99 10.53 21.48
C PHE A 53 -18.96 12.00 21.91
N MET A 54 -18.18 12.83 21.20
CA MET A 54 -18.07 14.27 21.49
C MET A 54 -19.36 15.02 21.14
N ALA A 55 -20.02 14.68 20.03
CA ALA A 55 -21.27 15.33 19.61
C ALA A 55 -22.41 15.26 20.67
N PRO A 56 -22.79 14.09 21.21
CA PRO A 56 -23.80 14.00 22.26
C PRO A 56 -23.29 14.54 23.60
N TYR A 57 -21.98 14.45 23.88
CA TYR A 57 -21.41 15.03 25.10
C TYR A 57 -21.54 16.57 25.12
N ILE A 58 -21.25 17.24 24.02
CA ILE A 58 -21.44 18.70 23.89
C ILE A 58 -22.93 19.05 23.97
N MET A 59 -23.81 18.28 23.31
CA MET A 59 -25.25 18.53 23.34
C MET A 59 -25.83 18.39 24.76
N LEU A 60 -25.44 17.35 25.50
CA LEU A 60 -25.90 17.10 26.87
C LEU A 60 -25.31 18.10 27.88
N LYS A 61 -24.05 18.52 27.70
CA LYS A 61 -23.36 19.37 28.69
C LYS A 61 -23.59 20.86 28.47
N THR A 62 -23.79 21.27 27.22
CA THR A 62 -23.93 22.69 26.85
C THR A 62 -25.38 23.07 26.59
N GLY A 63 -26.30 22.11 26.41
CA GLY A 63 -27.71 22.38 26.10
C GLY A 63 -27.96 22.97 24.71
N ILE A 64 -26.89 23.37 24.02
CA ILE A 64 -26.85 23.85 22.65
C ILE A 64 -26.94 22.63 21.74
N GLY A 65 -28.15 22.29 21.29
CA GLY A 65 -28.30 21.61 20.02
C GLY A 65 -27.65 22.48 18.94
N PHE A 66 -27.09 21.91 17.88
CA PHE A 66 -26.52 22.71 16.80
C PHE A 66 -27.56 23.72 16.28
N ASP A 67 -27.54 24.96 16.79
CA ASP A 67 -28.59 25.98 16.58
C ASP A 67 -28.73 26.38 15.10
N SER A 68 -27.75 25.99 14.30
CA SER A 68 -27.67 26.26 12.88
C SER A 68 -27.64 24.95 12.10
N LEU A 69 -28.64 24.80 11.21
CA LEU A 69 -28.69 23.74 10.19
C LEU A 69 -27.39 23.67 9.36
N LEU A 70 -26.70 24.79 9.15
CA LEU A 70 -25.42 24.83 8.44
C LEU A 70 -24.30 24.15 9.21
N VAL A 71 -24.22 24.37 10.53
CA VAL A 71 -23.19 23.74 11.36
C VAL A 71 -23.44 22.24 11.45
N GLN A 72 -24.71 21.84 11.63
CA GLN A 72 -25.09 20.44 11.63
C GLN A 72 -24.77 19.75 10.29
N ALA A 73 -25.11 20.38 9.16
CA ALA A 73 -24.78 19.88 7.83
C ALA A 73 -23.26 19.79 7.60
N ALA A 74 -22.47 20.76 8.08
CA ALA A 74 -21.02 20.71 7.99
C ALA A 74 -20.41 19.55 8.78
N PHE A 75 -20.90 19.28 9.99
CA PHE A 75 -20.44 18.14 10.80
C PHE A 75 -20.79 16.80 10.16
N TYR A 76 -22.05 16.59 9.75
CA TYR A 76 -22.42 15.36 9.05
C TYR A 76 -21.73 15.22 7.70
N GLY A 77 -21.49 16.34 6.99
CA GLY A 77 -20.71 16.37 5.77
C GLY A 77 -19.26 15.94 6.01
N LEU A 78 -18.63 16.40 7.09
CA LEU A 78 -17.27 16.01 7.47
C LEU A 78 -17.19 14.53 7.83
N ILE A 79 -18.15 14.05 8.64
CA ILE A 79 -18.25 12.62 9.00
C ILE A 79 -18.44 11.79 7.73
N GLY A 80 -19.40 12.15 6.88
CA GLY A 80 -19.65 11.51 5.59
C GLY A 80 -18.40 11.47 4.72
N PHE A 81 -17.73 12.61 4.55
CA PHE A 81 -16.48 12.71 3.80
C PHE A 81 -15.42 11.73 4.31
N PHE A 82 -15.12 11.72 5.61
CA PHE A 82 -14.13 10.78 6.16
C PHE A 82 -14.56 9.32 6.03
N THR A 83 -15.86 9.02 6.16
CA THR A 83 -16.39 7.65 6.03
C THR A 83 -16.26 7.08 4.62
N PHE A 84 -16.36 7.91 3.57
CA PHE A 84 -16.21 7.46 2.17
C PHE A 84 -14.80 7.62 1.63
N VAL A 85 -14.13 8.73 1.94
CA VAL A 85 -12.78 9.01 1.42
C VAL A 85 -11.77 8.01 1.98
N THR A 86 -11.83 7.69 3.28
CA THR A 86 -10.90 6.72 3.89
C THR A 86 -10.91 5.37 3.16
N PRO A 87 -12.05 4.67 3.00
CA PRO A 87 -12.06 3.38 2.31
C PRO A 87 -11.69 3.50 0.83
N VAL A 88 -12.05 4.59 0.14
CA VAL A 88 -11.68 4.80 -1.27
C VAL A 88 -10.18 5.01 -1.43
N THR A 89 -9.58 5.92 -0.66
CA THR A 89 -8.13 6.17 -0.67
C THR A 89 -7.38 4.88 -0.33
N LEU A 90 -7.83 4.15 0.69
CA LEU A 90 -7.22 2.90 1.06
C LEU A 90 -7.36 1.83 -0.02
N HIS A 91 -8.52 1.75 -0.68
CA HIS A 91 -8.76 0.80 -1.77
C HIS A 91 -7.81 1.07 -2.96
N ILE A 92 -7.63 2.33 -3.33
CA ILE A 92 -6.72 2.73 -4.42
C ILE A 92 -5.27 2.41 -4.04
N LEU A 93 -4.85 2.76 -2.82
CA LEU A 93 -3.47 2.54 -2.37
C LEU A 93 -3.16 1.05 -2.18
N THR A 94 -4.08 0.26 -1.62
CA THR A 94 -3.82 -1.16 -1.31
C THR A 94 -3.83 -2.05 -2.54
N LYS A 95 -4.74 -1.81 -3.51
CA LYS A 95 -4.97 -2.70 -4.66
C LYS A 95 -3.74 -2.93 -5.54
N GLY A 96 -2.90 -1.90 -5.70
CA GLY A 96 -1.69 -1.97 -6.52
C GLY A 96 -0.41 -2.10 -5.71
N TYR A 97 -0.43 -1.91 -4.39
CA TYR A 97 0.82 -1.87 -3.63
C TYR A 97 1.42 -3.25 -3.43
N VAL A 98 2.68 -3.38 -3.86
CA VAL A 98 3.48 -4.57 -3.61
C VAL A 98 4.01 -4.48 -2.18
N VAL A 99 3.70 -5.49 -1.38
CA VAL A 99 4.12 -5.60 0.02
C VAL A 99 5.46 -6.32 0.10
N ARG A 100 5.61 -7.39 -0.68
CA ARG A 100 6.82 -8.16 -0.81
C ARG A 100 7.00 -8.54 -2.25
N LEU A 101 8.23 -8.46 -2.76
CA LEU A 101 8.57 -8.94 -4.07
C LEU A 101 9.69 -9.96 -3.92
N TYR A 102 9.48 -11.13 -4.50
CA TYR A 102 10.47 -12.19 -4.56
C TYR A 102 10.93 -12.39 -6.00
N TYR A 103 12.19 -12.74 -6.16
CA TYR A 103 12.78 -13.10 -7.44
C TYR A 103 13.34 -14.52 -7.38
N LYS A 104 13.03 -15.31 -8.41
CA LYS A 104 13.54 -16.67 -8.57
C LYS A 104 14.42 -16.76 -9.80
N GLU A 105 15.72 -16.94 -9.57
CA GLU A 105 16.76 -17.02 -10.61
C GLU A 105 16.55 -18.20 -11.56
N GLU A 106 16.17 -19.37 -11.04
CA GLU A 106 15.99 -20.61 -11.83
C GLU A 106 14.97 -20.47 -12.97
N MET A 107 13.90 -19.70 -12.75
CA MET A 107 12.81 -19.55 -13.72
C MET A 107 12.67 -18.13 -14.26
N ASP A 108 13.55 -17.21 -13.89
CA ASP A 108 13.46 -15.77 -14.18
C ASP A 108 12.05 -15.21 -13.92
N THR A 109 11.50 -15.56 -12.76
CA THR A 109 10.13 -15.17 -12.37
C THR A 109 10.14 -14.29 -11.13
N TYR A 110 9.23 -13.32 -11.14
CA TYR A 110 8.93 -12.46 -10.01
C TYR A 110 7.61 -12.88 -9.38
N THR A 111 7.59 -12.92 -8.05
CA THR A 111 6.39 -13.14 -7.27
C THR A 111 6.10 -11.90 -6.42
N ALA A 112 5.10 -11.12 -6.85
CA ALA A 112 4.61 -9.99 -6.07
C ALA A 112 3.51 -10.44 -5.11
N ILE A 113 3.70 -10.15 -3.83
CA ILE A 113 2.67 -10.27 -2.81
C ILE A 113 2.02 -8.91 -2.63
N THR A 114 0.72 -8.81 -2.90
CA THR A 114 -0.09 -7.62 -2.65
C THR A 114 -1.14 -7.89 -1.59
N TYR A 115 -1.69 -6.84 -0.97
CA TYR A 115 -2.87 -6.95 -0.13
C TYR A 115 -4.13 -6.62 -0.93
N SER A 116 -5.20 -7.36 -0.67
CA SER A 116 -6.55 -7.00 -1.13
C SER A 116 -7.17 -5.91 -0.24
N ALA A 117 -8.34 -5.39 -0.63
CA ALA A 117 -9.08 -4.40 0.16
C ALA A 117 -9.41 -4.87 1.59
N ILE A 118 -9.54 -6.19 1.78
CA ILE A 118 -9.75 -6.84 3.08
C ILE A 118 -8.45 -7.24 3.77
N LEU A 119 -7.30 -6.74 3.31
CA LEU A 119 -5.97 -7.03 3.87
C LEU A 119 -5.53 -8.50 3.75
N ALA A 120 -6.18 -9.28 2.89
CA ALA A 120 -5.74 -10.65 2.57
C ALA A 120 -4.59 -10.63 1.56
N GLU A 121 -3.59 -11.47 1.77
CA GLU A 121 -2.42 -11.61 0.90
C GLU A 121 -2.79 -12.28 -0.42
N LYS A 122 -2.24 -11.74 -1.52
CA LYS A 122 -2.42 -12.28 -2.87
C LYS A 122 -1.08 -12.35 -3.58
N ALA A 123 -0.66 -13.56 -3.92
CA ALA A 123 0.52 -13.79 -4.75
C ALA A 123 0.18 -13.61 -6.23
N THR A 124 1.07 -12.94 -6.97
CA THR A 124 1.01 -12.81 -8.42
C THR A 124 2.38 -13.13 -9.01
N VAL A 125 2.45 -14.18 -9.83
CA VAL A 125 3.66 -14.60 -10.52
C VAL A 125 3.68 -14.03 -11.94
N PHE A 126 4.78 -13.41 -12.33
CA PHE A 126 5.00 -12.79 -13.64
C PHE A 126 6.47 -12.82 -14.04
N HIS A 127 6.75 -12.68 -15.34
CA HIS A 127 8.11 -12.55 -15.83
C HIS A 127 8.46 -11.08 -16.06
N GLN A 128 9.76 -10.75 -16.13
CA GLN A 128 10.22 -9.39 -16.48
C GLN A 128 9.63 -8.91 -17.81
N LYS A 129 9.53 -9.78 -18.82
CA LYS A 129 8.91 -9.47 -20.13
C LYS A 129 7.43 -9.08 -20.07
N ASP A 130 6.74 -9.47 -18.99
CA ASP A 130 5.33 -9.12 -18.77
C ASP A 130 5.18 -7.74 -18.10
N VAL A 131 6.30 -7.09 -17.77
CA VAL A 131 6.35 -5.78 -17.12
C VAL A 131 6.20 -4.68 -18.17
N LYS A 132 5.22 -3.79 -17.96
CA LYS A 132 5.03 -2.59 -18.79
C LYS A 132 5.09 -1.34 -17.93
N ILE A 133 5.90 -0.37 -18.35
CA ILE A 133 6.00 0.92 -17.65
C ILE A 133 4.83 1.80 -18.10
N PRO A 134 4.01 2.33 -17.18
CA PRO A 134 2.95 3.27 -17.53
C PRO A 134 3.50 4.59 -18.05
N ASP A 135 2.78 5.23 -18.97
CA ASP A 135 2.97 6.65 -19.24
C ASP A 135 2.64 7.48 -17.98
N ILE A 136 3.26 8.66 -17.89
CA ILE A 136 3.31 9.59 -16.74
C ILE A 136 1.92 9.91 -16.13
N THR A 137 0.83 9.63 -16.85
CA THR A 137 -0.55 9.90 -16.44
C THR A 137 -1.14 8.95 -15.39
N LYS A 138 -0.49 7.82 -15.08
CA LYS A 138 -1.00 6.84 -14.08
C LYS A 138 -0.47 7.15 -12.67
N MET A 139 -1.17 7.99 -11.91
CA MET A 139 -0.88 8.18 -10.48
C MET A 139 -1.06 6.85 -9.74
N PHE A 140 -0.08 6.47 -8.90
CA PHE A 140 -0.07 5.23 -8.09
C PHE A 140 0.18 3.90 -8.81
N THR A 141 0.81 3.90 -9.99
CA THR A 141 1.33 2.69 -10.63
C THR A 141 2.78 2.89 -11.04
N THR A 142 3.71 2.07 -10.55
CA THR A 142 5.11 2.07 -10.99
C THR A 142 5.28 1.23 -12.25
N PHE A 143 4.62 0.07 -12.30
CA PHE A 143 4.66 -0.82 -13.45
C PHE A 143 3.40 -1.68 -13.51
N TYR A 144 3.10 -2.25 -14.68
CA TYR A 144 2.08 -3.26 -14.85
C TYR A 144 2.72 -4.63 -14.94
N ALA A 145 2.29 -5.57 -14.10
CA ALA A 145 2.59 -6.99 -14.28
C ALA A 145 1.40 -7.64 -15.00
N LYS A 146 1.56 -7.95 -16.29
CA LYS A 146 0.48 -8.45 -17.17
C LYS A 146 -0.65 -7.41 -17.29
N THR A 147 -1.76 -7.61 -16.55
CA THR A 147 -2.94 -6.71 -16.51
C THR A 147 -3.12 -6.03 -15.15
N LYS A 148 -2.23 -6.26 -14.19
CA LYS A 148 -2.34 -5.71 -12.83
C LYS A 148 -1.38 -4.54 -12.64
N SER A 149 -1.91 -3.43 -12.14
CA SER A 149 -1.12 -2.28 -11.68
C SER A 149 -0.35 -2.65 -10.41
N MET A 150 0.95 -2.38 -10.41
CA MET A 150 1.85 -2.59 -9.28
C MET A 150 2.53 -1.27 -8.90
N LEU A 151 2.59 -0.99 -7.61
CA LEU A 151 3.23 0.17 -7.01
C LEU A 151 4.34 -0.32 -6.08
N VAL A 152 5.56 0.09 -6.39
CA VAL A 152 6.76 -0.17 -5.60
C VAL A 152 7.49 1.14 -5.35
N ASN A 153 8.15 1.25 -4.20
CA ASN A 153 9.04 2.37 -3.90
C ASN A 153 10.50 1.96 -4.21
N PRO A 154 11.20 2.62 -5.15
CA PRO A 154 12.57 2.27 -5.51
C PRO A 154 13.55 2.36 -4.32
N THR A 155 13.29 3.21 -3.31
CA THR A 155 14.19 3.37 -2.16
C THR A 155 14.13 2.22 -1.15
N LEU A 156 13.16 1.31 -1.27
CA LEU A 156 13.00 0.15 -0.38
C LEU A 156 13.58 -1.14 -0.98
N PHE A 157 14.24 -1.06 -2.14
CA PHE A 157 15.03 -2.16 -2.69
C PHE A 157 16.40 -2.17 -1.99
N PRO A 158 16.81 -3.29 -1.37
CA PRO A 158 18.15 -3.40 -0.79
C PRO A 158 19.26 -3.28 -1.83
N ASP A 159 19.01 -3.82 -3.03
CA ASP A 159 19.89 -3.71 -4.19
C ASP A 159 19.21 -2.88 -5.29
N PRO A 160 19.76 -1.72 -5.67
CA PRO A 160 19.27 -0.92 -6.79
C PRO A 160 19.24 -1.68 -8.13
N GLN A 161 20.13 -2.67 -8.32
CA GLN A 161 20.15 -3.47 -9.54
C GLN A 161 18.89 -4.32 -9.71
N ASP A 162 18.29 -4.79 -8.61
CA ASP A 162 17.03 -5.53 -8.67
C ASP A 162 15.88 -4.65 -9.19
N TYR A 163 15.88 -3.35 -8.86
CA TYR A 163 14.92 -2.39 -9.40
C TYR A 163 15.18 -2.12 -10.89
N ASN A 164 16.43 -1.88 -11.28
CA ASN A 164 16.79 -1.63 -12.68
C ASN A 164 16.43 -2.82 -13.58
N ARG A 165 16.71 -4.05 -13.12
CA ARG A 165 16.29 -5.26 -13.81
C ARG A 165 14.78 -5.38 -13.83
N LEU A 166 14.07 -5.20 -12.73
CA LEU A 166 12.59 -5.25 -12.74
C LEU A 166 11.98 -4.30 -13.77
N MET A 167 12.53 -3.09 -13.88
CA MET A 167 12.06 -2.05 -14.81
C MET A 167 12.60 -2.23 -16.25
N GLY A 168 13.59 -3.11 -16.47
CA GLY A 168 14.20 -3.33 -17.78
C GLY A 168 15.17 -2.23 -18.23
N TYR A 169 15.65 -1.39 -17.31
CA TYR A 169 16.63 -0.34 -17.60
C TYR A 169 18.04 -0.88 -17.90
N ASP A 170 18.31 -2.12 -17.49
CA ASP A 170 19.53 -2.86 -17.82
C ASP A 170 19.67 -3.11 -19.33
N LYS A 171 18.56 -3.36 -20.02
CA LYS A 171 18.51 -3.66 -21.46
C LYS A 171 18.49 -2.41 -22.33
N SER A 172 17.83 -1.33 -21.91
CA SER A 172 17.70 -0.11 -22.71
C SER A 172 19.02 0.63 -22.95
N LEU A 173 20.01 0.47 -22.06
CA LEU A 173 21.33 1.06 -22.27
C LEU A 173 22.04 0.45 -23.48
N PHE A 174 21.90 -0.87 -23.73
CA PHE A 174 22.53 -1.52 -24.89
C PHE A 174 21.95 -1.05 -26.23
N PHE A 175 20.63 -0.80 -26.30
CA PHE A 175 19.98 -0.35 -27.54
C PHE A 175 20.43 1.06 -27.98
N ASN A 176 20.63 1.99 -27.05
CA ASN A 176 21.10 3.34 -27.39
C ASN A 176 22.56 3.35 -27.88
N PHE A 177 23.41 2.45 -27.39
CA PHE A 177 24.81 2.37 -27.83
C PHE A 177 25.01 1.66 -29.18
N GLU A 178 24.07 0.81 -29.61
CA GLU A 178 24.11 0.19 -30.94
C GLU A 178 23.60 1.14 -32.04
N GLU A 179 22.53 1.91 -31.77
CA GLU A 179 22.04 2.93 -32.73
C GLU A 179 23.07 4.05 -32.99
N GLU A 180 23.88 4.42 -31.98
CA GLU A 180 24.97 5.39 -32.17
C GLU A 180 26.16 4.83 -32.96
N LYS A 181 26.35 3.51 -33.00
CA LYS A 181 27.47 2.87 -33.73
C LYS A 181 27.16 2.60 -35.19
N GLU A 182 25.92 2.30 -35.56
CA GLU A 182 25.55 2.05 -36.96
C GLU A 182 25.45 3.33 -37.82
N GLY A 183 25.33 4.52 -37.20
CA GLY A 183 25.34 5.80 -37.90
C GLY A 183 26.72 6.33 -38.33
N GLY A 184 27.82 5.65 -37.93
CA GLY A 184 29.20 6.12 -38.15
C GLY A 184 29.97 5.47 -39.32
N GLU A 185 29.43 4.41 -39.93
CA GLU A 185 30.11 3.65 -41.01
C GLU A 185 29.31 3.66 -42.33
N SER A 186 28.99 4.86 -42.83
CA SER A 186 28.78 5.03 -44.26
C SER A 186 29.61 6.22 -44.73
N LYS A 187 30.76 5.89 -45.32
CA LYS A 187 31.72 6.80 -45.94
C LYS A 187 31.72 6.55 -47.44
#